data_AF-X0WEL6-F1
#
_entry.id   AF-X0WEL6-F1
#
_cell.length_a   1.000
_cell.length_b   1.000
_cell.length_c   1.000
_cell.angle_alpha   90.00
_cell.angle_beta   90.00
_cell.angle_gamma   90.00
#
_symmetry.space_group_name_H-M   'P 1'
#
loop_
_entity.id
_entity.type
_entity.pdbx_description
1 polymer ?
#
loop_
_entity_poly.entity_id
_entity_poly.type
_entity_poly.pdbx_seq_one_letter_code
_entity_poly.pdbx_strand_id
1 'polypeptide(L)'
;VTLRKGKINDRIDIYFVGNAEYYDREGIYGDRKGDYRDNLERFTFFSRAVFEGMKQINWKPDIIHCHDWQVGLVPAYMKTIYRDDPFYSNTSVVFTIHNLAYQGNFTTDKYYVIGLGWEEFVYEKIEYYGTFSLLKAGIVYSDKITTVSETYSREIQTKAFGCGFEGVLEWRSKDLVGIINGIDYSIWNPEGDEFIKKKYSVKNIKKKIFNKADILKESSLPSDRKEVVPLIGIISRLAEQKGFDLIKSCIEELMSFDLQIVYSWYGG
;
A
#
# COMPACT_ATOMS: atom_id res chain seq x y z
N VAL A 1 4.83 1.97 -26.83
CA VAL A 1 5.27 2.22 -25.43
C VAL A 1 6.10 3.49 -25.41
N THR A 2 5.96 4.32 -24.38
CA THR A 2 6.79 5.52 -24.17
C THR A 2 7.44 5.45 -22.80
N LEU A 3 8.65 6.01 -22.67
CA LEU A 3 9.31 6.20 -21.39
C LEU A 3 9.53 7.71 -21.22
N ARG A 4 8.92 8.31 -20.21
CA ARG A 4 9.06 9.75 -19.91
C ARG A 4 9.89 9.93 -18.66
N LYS A 5 10.80 10.90 -18.65
CA LYS A 5 11.64 11.23 -17.50
C LYS A 5 11.13 12.49 -16.80
N GLY A 6 11.09 12.45 -15.47
CA GLY A 6 10.85 13.59 -14.58
C GLY A 6 11.87 13.63 -13.45
N LYS A 7 11.75 14.60 -12.55
CA LYS A 7 12.60 14.76 -11.37
C LYS A 7 11.80 15.20 -10.14
N ILE A 8 12.15 14.68 -8.96
CA ILE A 8 11.72 15.21 -7.65
C ILE A 8 12.91 15.91 -7.01
N ASN A 9 12.72 17.18 -6.64
CA ASN A 9 13.70 18.00 -5.91
C ASN A 9 15.12 17.97 -6.52
N ASP A 10 15.21 17.83 -7.85
CA ASP A 10 16.43 17.65 -8.66
C ASP A 10 17.35 16.46 -8.30
N ARG A 11 16.96 15.65 -7.31
CA ARG A 11 17.78 14.57 -6.74
C ARG A 11 17.30 13.18 -7.11
N ILE A 12 16.01 13.03 -7.37
CA ILE A 12 15.40 11.73 -7.66
C ILE A 12 14.88 11.76 -9.09
N ASP A 13 15.47 10.94 -9.96
CA ASP A 13 14.95 10.73 -11.30
C ASP A 13 13.68 9.87 -11.24
N ILE A 14 12.62 10.31 -11.92
CA ILE A 14 11.39 9.53 -12.08
C ILE A 14 11.28 9.09 -13.53
N TYR A 15 10.91 7.84 -13.74
CA TYR A 15 10.62 7.31 -15.06
C TYR A 15 9.16 6.82 -15.11
N PHE A 16 8.40 7.35 -16.07
CA PHE A 16 7.00 6.98 -16.30
C PHE A 16 6.91 6.10 -17.54
N VAL A 17 6.36 4.89 -17.36
CA VAL A 17 6.00 4.00 -18.46
C VAL A 17 4.63 4.41 -19.01
N GLY A 18 4.60 4.86 -20.26
CA GLY A 18 3.38 5.30 -20.94
C GLY A 18 2.89 4.30 -21.98
N ASN A 19 1.60 4.03 -21.94
CA ASN A 19 0.82 3.29 -22.93
C ASN A 19 -0.60 3.84 -22.86
N ALA A 20 -1.08 4.48 -23.94
CA ALA A 20 -2.38 5.15 -23.94
C ALA A 20 -3.53 4.15 -23.70
N GLU A 21 -3.46 2.97 -24.32
CA GLU A 21 -4.47 1.92 -24.14
C GLU A 21 -4.59 1.50 -22.66
N TYR A 22 -3.47 1.39 -21.95
CA TYR A 22 -3.46 0.94 -20.56
C TYR A 22 -3.63 2.03 -19.51
N TYR A 23 -3.26 3.28 -19.80
CA TYR A 23 -3.16 4.32 -18.77
C TYR A 23 -3.95 5.60 -19.08
N ASP A 24 -4.46 5.80 -20.29
CA ASP A 24 -5.31 6.96 -20.63
C ASP A 24 -6.77 6.67 -20.27
N ARG A 25 -7.07 6.73 -18.97
CA ARG A 25 -8.38 6.39 -18.39
C ARG A 25 -8.62 7.13 -17.08
N GLU A 26 -9.87 7.16 -16.62
CA GLU A 26 -10.32 7.95 -15.47
C GLU A 26 -9.70 7.49 -14.13
N GLY A 27 -9.58 6.18 -13.92
CA GLY A 27 -9.14 5.60 -12.65
C GLY A 27 -7.78 4.91 -12.74
N ILE A 28 -7.20 4.59 -11.58
CA ILE A 28 -5.90 3.91 -11.49
C ILE A 28 -6.08 2.40 -11.61
N TYR A 29 -6.93 1.79 -10.77
CA TYR A 29 -7.15 0.34 -10.72
C TYR A 29 -8.53 -0.08 -11.25
N GLY A 30 -9.49 0.84 -11.29
CA GLY A 30 -10.86 0.57 -11.66
C GLY A 30 -11.66 1.87 -11.76
N ASP A 31 -12.94 1.73 -12.07
CA ASP A 31 -13.91 2.83 -12.09
C ASP A 31 -15.09 2.52 -11.15
N ARG A 32 -16.21 3.25 -11.27
CA ARG A 32 -17.41 3.04 -10.44
C ARG A 32 -18.02 1.63 -10.58
N LYS A 33 -17.65 0.87 -11.61
CA LYS A 33 -18.11 -0.50 -11.87
C LYS A 33 -17.16 -1.57 -11.29
N GLY A 34 -16.08 -1.14 -10.64
CA GLY A 34 -15.09 -2.02 -10.02
C GLY A 34 -13.76 -2.02 -10.78
N ASP A 35 -12.95 -3.04 -10.51
CA ASP A 35 -11.61 -3.20 -11.07
C ASP A 35 -11.65 -3.30 -12.60
N TYR A 36 -10.65 -2.68 -13.25
CA TYR A 36 -10.49 -2.85 -14.68
C TYR A 36 -10.15 -4.30 -15.03
N ARG A 37 -10.90 -4.84 -16.01
CA ARG A 37 -10.78 -6.25 -16.43
C ARG A 37 -9.42 -6.60 -16.99
N ASP A 38 -8.69 -5.60 -17.50
CA ASP A 38 -7.36 -5.70 -18.09
C ASP A 38 -6.23 -5.40 -17.10
N ASN A 39 -6.50 -5.36 -15.78
CA ASN A 39 -5.48 -5.10 -14.77
C ASN A 39 -4.31 -6.08 -14.85
N LEU A 40 -4.57 -7.36 -15.13
CA LEU A 40 -3.52 -8.36 -15.28
C LEU A 40 -2.55 -7.97 -16.40
N GLU A 41 -3.09 -7.61 -17.56
CA GLU A 41 -2.37 -7.18 -18.75
C GLU A 41 -1.56 -5.91 -18.48
N ARG A 42 -2.18 -4.91 -17.82
CA ARG A 42 -1.55 -3.61 -17.50
C ARG A 42 -0.34 -3.77 -16.58
N PHE A 43 -0.47 -4.57 -15.53
CA PHE A 43 0.58 -4.77 -14.53
C PHE A 43 1.65 -5.77 -14.99
N THR A 44 1.28 -6.74 -15.83
CA THR A 44 2.22 -7.55 -16.60
C THR A 44 3.08 -6.68 -17.52
N PHE A 45 2.42 -5.82 -18.30
CA PHE A 45 3.08 -4.90 -19.22
C PHE A 45 4.04 -3.96 -18.47
N PHE A 46 3.58 -3.35 -17.38
CA PHE A 46 4.41 -2.49 -16.55
C PHE A 46 5.65 -3.24 -16.03
N SER A 47 5.45 -4.44 -15.47
CA SER A 47 6.53 -5.24 -14.91
C SER A 47 7.59 -5.59 -15.96
N ARG A 48 7.21 -5.89 -17.21
CA ARG A 48 8.17 -6.09 -18.31
C ARG A 48 8.85 -4.78 -18.76
N ALA A 49 8.07 -3.71 -18.85
CA ALA A 49 8.58 -2.41 -19.26
C ALA A 49 9.63 -1.84 -18.30
N VAL A 50 9.58 -2.22 -17.01
CA VAL A 50 10.63 -1.87 -16.03
C VAL A 50 11.99 -2.42 -16.48
N PHE A 51 12.08 -3.72 -16.80
CA PHE A 51 13.34 -4.34 -17.25
C PHE A 51 13.83 -3.74 -18.57
N GLU A 52 12.97 -3.69 -19.59
CA GLU A 52 13.39 -3.13 -20.88
C GLU A 52 13.72 -1.63 -20.77
N GLY A 53 13.01 -0.90 -19.91
CA GLY A 53 13.27 0.50 -19.60
C GLY A 53 14.64 0.74 -18.98
N MET A 54 15.03 -0.07 -17.98
CA MET A 54 16.35 0.01 -17.34
C MET A 54 17.50 -0.21 -18.32
N LYS A 55 17.37 -1.21 -19.21
CA LYS A 55 18.33 -1.44 -20.30
C LYS A 55 18.39 -0.26 -21.27
N GLN A 56 17.24 0.25 -21.68
CA GLN A 56 17.16 1.35 -22.64
C GLN A 56 17.83 2.64 -22.13
N ILE A 57 17.74 2.92 -20.83
CA ILE A 57 18.43 4.06 -20.21
C ILE A 57 19.86 3.73 -19.73
N ASN A 58 20.31 2.49 -19.94
CA ASN A 58 21.59 1.96 -19.49
C ASN A 58 21.87 2.23 -17.99
N TRP A 59 20.86 2.02 -17.16
CA TRP A 59 20.97 2.20 -15.71
C TRP A 59 20.76 0.86 -15.01
N LYS A 60 21.79 0.41 -14.30
CA LYS A 60 21.81 -0.86 -13.56
C LYS A 60 21.56 -0.59 -12.08
N PRO A 61 20.41 -0.99 -11.52
CA PRO A 61 20.16 -0.84 -10.10
C PRO A 61 20.89 -1.91 -9.28
N ASP A 62 21.36 -1.52 -8.09
CA ASP A 62 21.76 -2.48 -7.06
C ASP A 62 20.53 -3.17 -6.44
N ILE A 63 19.44 -2.42 -6.29
CA ILE A 63 18.19 -2.89 -5.68
C ILE A 63 16.99 -2.42 -6.52
N ILE A 64 16.08 -3.35 -6.80
CA ILE A 64 14.73 -3.04 -7.26
C ILE A 64 13.78 -3.21 -6.09
N HIS A 65 13.12 -2.12 -5.70
CA HIS A 65 12.16 -2.13 -4.59
C HIS A 65 10.74 -2.07 -5.14
N CYS A 66 10.04 -3.20 -5.04
CA CYS A 66 8.68 -3.40 -5.51
C CYS A 66 7.66 -3.18 -4.38
N HIS A 67 6.51 -2.62 -4.70
CA HIS A 67 5.45 -2.32 -3.74
C HIS A 67 4.12 -2.93 -4.22
N ASP A 68 3.60 -3.87 -3.42
CA ASP A 68 2.33 -4.58 -3.62
C ASP A 68 2.21 -5.37 -4.94
N TRP A 69 1.04 -6.01 -5.11
CA TRP A 69 0.76 -7.02 -6.12
C TRP A 69 0.95 -6.51 -7.57
N GLN A 70 0.78 -5.21 -7.81
CA GLN A 70 0.88 -4.58 -9.13
C GLN A 70 2.26 -4.77 -9.77
N VAL A 71 3.30 -4.95 -8.98
CA VAL A 71 4.67 -5.21 -9.43
C VAL A 71 5.22 -6.52 -8.89
N GLY A 72 4.34 -7.43 -8.44
CA GLY A 72 4.73 -8.74 -7.94
C GLY A 72 5.36 -9.66 -9.00
N LEU A 73 5.15 -9.36 -10.29
CA LEU A 73 5.83 -10.06 -11.38
C LEU A 73 7.29 -9.65 -11.57
N VAL A 74 7.71 -8.49 -11.08
CA VAL A 74 9.10 -8.03 -11.21
C VAL A 74 10.09 -9.00 -10.56
N PRO A 75 9.93 -9.42 -9.29
CA PRO A 75 10.80 -10.45 -8.70
C PRO A 75 10.69 -11.80 -9.43
N ALA A 76 9.49 -12.21 -9.85
CA ALA A 76 9.33 -13.45 -10.61
C ALA A 76 10.11 -13.43 -11.93
N TYR A 77 10.02 -12.34 -12.70
CA TYR A 77 10.78 -12.16 -13.92
C TYR A 77 12.28 -12.09 -13.68
N MET A 78 12.73 -11.42 -12.61
CA MET A 78 14.14 -11.40 -12.22
C MET A 78 14.68 -12.82 -12.03
N LYS A 79 13.92 -13.67 -11.33
CA LYS A 79 14.34 -15.04 -11.02
C LYS A 79 14.04 -16.05 -12.14
N THR A 80 13.38 -15.68 -13.22
CA THR A 80 13.01 -16.61 -14.31
C THR A 80 13.56 -16.12 -15.65
N ILE A 81 12.88 -15.16 -16.28
CA ILE A 81 13.17 -14.65 -17.62
C ILE A 81 14.52 -13.93 -17.69
N TYR A 82 14.87 -13.16 -16.66
CA TYR A 82 16.08 -12.33 -16.62
C TYR A 82 17.19 -12.91 -15.73
N ARG A 83 17.03 -14.16 -15.26
CA ARG A 83 17.97 -14.79 -14.30
C ARG A 83 19.41 -14.77 -14.78
N ASP A 84 19.62 -15.10 -16.05
CA ASP A 84 20.93 -15.28 -16.66
C ASP A 84 21.37 -14.03 -17.47
N ASP A 85 20.65 -12.92 -17.33
CA ASP A 85 20.99 -11.67 -18.01
C ASP A 85 22.11 -10.94 -17.27
N PRO A 86 23.30 -10.74 -17.89
CA PRO A 86 24.43 -10.08 -17.24
C PRO A 86 24.13 -8.65 -16.78
N PHE A 87 23.13 -7.98 -17.36
CA PHE A 87 22.73 -6.64 -16.97
C PHE A 87 22.24 -6.58 -15.51
N TYR A 88 21.60 -7.66 -15.02
CA TYR A 88 20.99 -7.75 -13.68
C TYR A 88 21.73 -8.65 -12.69
N SER A 89 22.89 -9.18 -13.08
CA SER A 89 23.66 -10.17 -12.29
C SER A 89 23.95 -9.77 -10.83
N ASN A 90 24.00 -8.46 -10.52
CA ASN A 90 24.25 -7.94 -9.18
C ASN A 90 23.03 -7.21 -8.57
N THR A 91 21.85 -7.34 -9.18
CA THR A 91 20.63 -6.67 -8.73
C THR A 91 19.86 -7.55 -7.74
N SER A 92 19.55 -7.01 -6.57
CA SER A 92 18.64 -7.64 -5.59
C SER A 92 17.22 -7.08 -5.68
N VAL A 93 16.22 -7.83 -5.24
CA VAL A 93 14.81 -7.41 -5.23
C VAL A 93 14.23 -7.40 -3.83
N VAL A 94 13.68 -6.27 -3.43
CA VAL A 94 12.92 -6.10 -2.18
C VAL A 94 11.45 -5.94 -2.52
N PHE A 95 10.55 -6.59 -1.77
CA PHE A 95 9.11 -6.51 -1.99
C PHE A 95 8.38 -6.04 -0.73
N THR A 96 7.70 -4.89 -0.79
CA THR A 96 6.89 -4.36 0.31
C THR A 96 5.43 -4.74 0.15
N ILE A 97 4.84 -5.23 1.24
CA ILE A 97 3.41 -5.49 1.38
C ILE A 97 2.82 -4.39 2.26
N HIS A 98 1.93 -3.56 1.72
CA HIS A 98 1.20 -2.57 2.52
C HIS A 98 -0.15 -3.08 3.01
N ASN A 99 -0.76 -3.99 2.27
CA ASN A 99 -2.07 -4.54 2.63
C ASN A 99 -2.30 -5.92 1.98
N LEU A 100 -2.37 -6.96 2.81
CA LEU A 100 -2.62 -8.34 2.36
C LEU A 100 -4.01 -8.61 1.80
N ALA A 101 -4.97 -7.71 2.00
CA ALA A 101 -6.30 -7.86 1.41
C ALA A 101 -6.28 -7.71 -0.13
N TYR A 102 -5.28 -7.02 -0.69
CA TYR A 102 -5.16 -6.79 -2.13
C TYR A 102 -4.10 -7.72 -2.73
N GLN A 103 -4.54 -8.86 -3.26
CA GLN A 103 -3.65 -9.98 -3.60
C GLN A 103 -3.34 -10.10 -5.10
N GLY A 104 -4.15 -9.46 -5.96
CA GLY A 104 -4.03 -9.61 -7.41
C GLY A 104 -4.17 -11.08 -7.82
N ASN A 105 -5.30 -11.71 -7.46
CA ASN A 105 -5.60 -13.10 -7.80
C ASN A 105 -6.30 -13.18 -9.16
N PHE A 106 -5.83 -14.08 -10.01
CA PHE A 106 -6.34 -14.23 -11.37
C PHE A 106 -6.55 -15.71 -11.72
N THR A 107 -7.54 -15.98 -12.54
CA THR A 107 -7.93 -17.33 -12.93
C THR A 107 -6.93 -17.94 -13.91
N THR A 108 -6.74 -19.25 -13.82
CA THR A 108 -5.72 -20.02 -14.56
C THR A 108 -5.84 -19.91 -16.08
N ASP A 109 -7.05 -19.69 -16.61
CA ASP A 109 -7.26 -19.44 -18.04
C ASP A 109 -6.50 -18.20 -18.53
N LYS A 110 -6.20 -17.24 -17.65
CA LYS A 110 -5.41 -16.04 -17.97
C LYS A 110 -3.91 -16.18 -17.72
N TYR A 111 -3.43 -17.35 -17.29
CA TYR A 111 -2.02 -17.53 -16.89
C TYR A 111 -1.05 -17.22 -18.04
N TYR A 112 -1.46 -17.46 -19.29
CA TYR A 112 -0.64 -17.14 -20.47
C TYR A 112 -0.29 -15.65 -20.57
N VAL A 113 -1.10 -14.75 -19.97
CA VAL A 113 -0.89 -13.30 -20.04
C VAL A 113 0.45 -12.91 -19.39
N ILE A 114 0.81 -13.52 -18.26
CA ILE A 114 2.03 -13.15 -17.54
C ILE A 114 3.30 -13.69 -18.24
N GLY A 115 3.15 -14.64 -19.18
CA GLY A 115 4.25 -15.20 -19.95
C GLY A 115 5.33 -15.88 -19.10
N LEU A 116 4.94 -16.52 -18.00
CA LEU A 116 5.74 -17.49 -17.26
C LEU A 116 5.40 -18.90 -17.73
N GLY A 117 6.36 -19.83 -17.63
CA GLY A 117 6.10 -21.23 -17.94
C GLY A 117 5.23 -21.91 -16.88
N TRP A 118 4.65 -23.06 -17.24
CA TRP A 118 3.77 -23.84 -16.35
C TRP A 118 4.53 -24.45 -15.17
N GLU A 119 5.86 -24.61 -15.27
CA GLU A 119 6.75 -24.99 -14.18
C GLU A 119 6.81 -23.95 -13.04
N GLU A 120 6.36 -22.72 -13.30
CA GLU A 120 6.19 -21.69 -12.27
C GLU A 120 4.80 -21.74 -11.61
N PHE A 121 3.82 -22.42 -12.24
CA PHE A 121 2.47 -22.64 -11.70
C PHE A 121 2.43 -23.88 -10.78
N VAL A 122 3.11 -23.79 -9.64
CA VAL A 122 3.08 -24.82 -8.58
C VAL A 122 2.91 -24.17 -7.21
N TYR A 123 2.46 -24.94 -6.23
CA TYR A 123 2.04 -24.41 -4.93
C TYR A 123 3.20 -23.75 -4.15
N GLU A 124 4.44 -24.16 -4.39
CA GLU A 124 5.64 -23.54 -3.82
C GLU A 124 5.97 -22.18 -4.46
N LYS A 125 5.34 -21.89 -5.61
CA LYS A 125 5.62 -20.74 -6.48
C LYS A 125 4.39 -19.84 -6.61
N ILE A 126 3.90 -19.56 -7.83
CA ILE A 126 2.88 -18.53 -8.05
C ILE A 126 1.44 -19.03 -7.90
N GLU A 127 1.22 -20.35 -7.99
CA GLU A 127 -0.11 -20.96 -7.87
C GLU A 127 -0.72 -20.62 -6.50
N TYR A 128 -2.02 -20.37 -6.45
CA TYR A 128 -2.73 -20.03 -5.22
C TYR A 128 -4.16 -20.56 -5.26
N TYR A 129 -4.39 -21.72 -4.63
CA TYR A 129 -5.70 -22.38 -4.50
C TYR A 129 -6.46 -22.57 -5.82
N GLY A 130 -5.78 -23.08 -6.85
CA GLY A 130 -6.33 -23.29 -8.20
C GLY A 130 -6.33 -22.05 -9.07
N THR A 131 -5.84 -20.92 -8.57
CA THR A 131 -5.64 -19.65 -9.28
C THR A 131 -4.15 -19.27 -9.24
N PHE A 132 -3.78 -18.05 -9.59
CA PHE A 132 -2.46 -17.52 -9.27
C PHE A 132 -2.55 -16.10 -8.69
N SER A 133 -1.56 -15.74 -7.89
CA SER A 133 -1.50 -14.44 -7.22
C SER A 133 -0.22 -13.69 -7.56
N LEU A 134 -0.37 -12.45 -8.03
CA LEU A 134 0.80 -11.58 -8.26
C LEU A 134 1.46 -11.18 -6.94
N LEU A 135 0.70 -10.99 -5.86
CA LEU A 135 1.26 -10.78 -4.53
C LEU A 135 2.12 -11.97 -4.09
N LYS A 136 1.64 -13.20 -4.33
CA LYS A 136 2.40 -14.42 -4.02
C LYS A 136 3.70 -14.49 -4.81
N ALA A 137 3.69 -14.13 -6.09
CA ALA A 137 4.94 -13.97 -6.86
C ALA A 137 5.90 -12.97 -6.19
N GLY A 138 5.39 -11.81 -5.78
CA GLY A 138 6.16 -10.82 -5.04
C GLY A 138 6.85 -11.39 -3.80
N ILE A 139 6.10 -12.14 -3.01
CA ILE A 139 6.57 -12.80 -1.80
C ILE A 139 7.59 -13.88 -2.12
N VAL A 140 7.27 -14.83 -3.00
CA VAL A 140 8.10 -16.03 -3.22
C VAL A 140 9.43 -15.71 -3.89
N TYR A 141 9.48 -14.79 -4.85
CA TYR A 141 10.67 -14.59 -5.67
C TYR A 141 11.58 -13.44 -5.22
N SER A 142 11.15 -12.60 -4.27
CA SER A 142 11.98 -11.50 -3.74
C SER A 142 13.09 -12.00 -2.81
N ASP A 143 14.18 -11.25 -2.72
CA ASP A 143 15.30 -11.55 -1.81
C ASP A 143 14.97 -11.13 -0.37
N LYS A 144 14.24 -10.02 -0.20
CA LYS A 144 13.69 -9.58 1.09
C LYS A 144 12.27 -9.07 0.95
N ILE A 145 11.49 -9.27 2.02
CA ILE A 145 10.11 -8.83 2.12
C ILE A 145 10.03 -7.80 3.24
N THR A 146 9.35 -6.69 3.00
CA THR A 146 9.10 -5.69 4.03
C THR A 146 7.61 -5.40 4.19
N THR A 147 7.23 -4.89 5.37
CA THR A 147 5.84 -4.49 5.63
C THR A 147 5.77 -3.34 6.62
N VAL A 148 4.59 -2.78 6.85
CA VAL A 148 4.40 -1.42 7.43
C VAL A 148 4.72 -1.27 8.91
N SER A 149 4.99 -2.37 9.63
CA SER A 149 5.51 -2.32 11.01
C SER A 149 6.01 -3.68 11.47
N GLU A 150 6.78 -3.67 12.55
CA GLU A 150 7.31 -4.87 13.20
C GLU A 150 6.23 -5.68 13.93
N THR A 151 5.13 -5.04 14.35
CA THR A 151 3.98 -5.77 14.87
C THR A 151 3.21 -6.44 13.74
N TYR A 152 2.97 -5.69 12.66
CA TYR A 152 2.24 -6.20 11.51
C TYR A 152 2.98 -7.36 10.83
N SER A 153 4.32 -7.34 10.77
CA SER A 153 5.12 -8.46 10.24
C SER A 153 4.86 -9.77 10.98
N ARG A 154 4.58 -9.73 12.29
CA ARG A 154 4.21 -10.92 13.08
C ARG A 154 2.74 -11.27 12.92
N GLU A 155 1.85 -10.28 12.94
CA GLU A 155 0.40 -10.50 12.84
C GLU A 155 0.03 -11.23 11.55
N ILE A 156 0.61 -10.82 10.42
CA ILE A 156 0.28 -11.37 9.10
C ILE A 156 0.73 -12.82 8.88
N GLN A 157 1.55 -13.37 9.78
CA GLN A 157 1.91 -14.78 9.79
C GLN A 157 0.88 -15.64 10.54
N THR A 158 -0.18 -15.03 11.08
CA THR A 158 -1.26 -15.73 11.78
C THR A 158 -2.50 -15.83 10.90
N LYS A 159 -3.31 -16.88 11.10
CA LYS A 159 -4.59 -17.07 10.37
C LYS A 159 -5.57 -15.89 10.53
N ALA A 160 -5.49 -15.16 11.65
CA ALA A 160 -6.39 -14.05 11.93
C ALA A 160 -6.14 -12.83 11.02
N PHE A 161 -4.89 -12.59 10.61
CA PHE A 161 -4.50 -11.40 9.86
C PHE A 161 -3.79 -11.69 8.54
N GLY A 162 -3.45 -12.96 8.25
CA GLY A 162 -2.68 -13.35 7.08
C GLY A 162 -3.47 -13.39 5.77
N CYS A 163 -4.80 -13.28 5.80
CA CYS A 163 -5.65 -13.26 4.61
C CYS A 163 -5.42 -14.46 3.66
N GLY A 164 -5.06 -15.63 4.19
CA GLY A 164 -4.73 -16.85 3.43
C GLY A 164 -3.25 -16.95 3.00
N PHE A 165 -2.45 -15.91 3.26
CA PHE A 165 -1.01 -15.85 2.99
C PHE A 165 -0.16 -16.22 4.20
N GLU A 166 -0.75 -16.51 5.36
CA GLU A 166 -0.01 -16.81 6.59
C GLU A 166 1.04 -17.91 6.38
N GLY A 167 0.72 -18.97 5.63
CA GLY A 167 1.65 -20.08 5.39
C GLY A 167 2.85 -19.69 4.53
N VAL A 168 2.67 -18.91 3.46
CA VAL A 168 3.79 -18.48 2.62
C VAL A 168 4.65 -17.42 3.31
N LEU A 169 4.03 -16.58 4.15
CA LEU A 169 4.74 -15.59 4.96
C LEU A 169 5.53 -16.22 6.10
N GLU A 170 4.96 -17.24 6.77
CA GLU A 170 5.66 -18.04 7.76
C GLU A 170 6.87 -18.76 7.13
N TRP A 171 6.69 -19.34 5.94
CA TRP A 171 7.79 -19.96 5.18
C TRP A 171 8.91 -18.95 4.86
N ARG A 172 8.56 -17.69 4.58
CA ARG A 172 9.51 -16.59 4.33
C ARG A 172 9.83 -15.73 5.56
N SER A 173 9.51 -16.20 6.77
CA SER A 173 9.66 -15.44 8.02
C SER A 173 11.06 -14.84 8.23
N LYS A 174 12.12 -15.56 7.83
CA LYS A 174 13.52 -15.09 7.93
C LYS A 174 13.86 -13.90 7.03
N ASP A 175 13.06 -13.67 6.00
CA ASP A 175 13.22 -12.59 5.03
C ASP A 175 12.22 -11.46 5.21
N LEU A 176 11.22 -11.64 6.08
CA LEU A 176 10.16 -10.69 6.36
C LEU A 176 10.56 -9.73 7.48
N VAL A 177 10.54 -8.43 7.18
CA VAL A 177 10.96 -7.36 8.11
C VAL A 177 9.91 -6.26 8.20
N GLY A 178 9.60 -5.82 9.42
CA GLY A 178 8.74 -4.65 9.64
C GLY A 178 9.51 -3.33 9.52
N ILE A 179 9.05 -2.43 8.67
CA ILE A 179 9.58 -1.07 8.52
C ILE A 179 8.43 -0.08 8.71
N ILE A 180 8.55 0.78 9.72
CA ILE A 180 7.53 1.76 10.06
C ILE A 180 7.49 2.84 8.98
N ASN A 181 6.28 3.16 8.50
CA ASN A 181 6.08 4.26 7.57
C ASN A 181 6.51 5.60 8.17
N GLY A 182 7.16 6.43 7.37
CA GLY A 182 7.46 7.82 7.72
C GLY A 182 6.28 8.75 7.43
N ILE A 183 6.33 9.95 8.02
CA ILE A 183 5.49 11.09 7.65
C ILE A 183 6.37 12.28 7.29
N ASP A 184 5.91 13.14 6.39
CA ASP A 184 6.63 14.36 6.01
C ASP A 184 6.37 15.46 7.04
N TYR A 185 7.33 15.75 7.90
CA TYR A 185 7.24 16.80 8.92
C TYR A 185 7.31 18.23 8.35
N SER A 186 7.57 18.43 7.06
CA SER A 186 7.37 19.74 6.44
C SER A 186 5.88 20.05 6.22
N ILE A 187 5.06 19.00 6.08
CA ILE A 187 3.61 19.06 5.89
C ILE A 187 2.91 18.83 7.25
N TRP A 188 3.24 17.73 7.92
CA TRP A 188 2.62 17.28 9.17
C TRP A 188 3.33 17.89 10.39
N ASN A 189 3.27 19.23 10.50
CA ASN A 189 3.88 19.95 11.61
C ASN A 189 2.96 21.06 12.15
N PRO A 190 2.44 20.94 13.38
CA PRO A 190 1.52 21.92 13.94
C PRO A 190 2.15 23.32 14.15
N GLU A 191 3.47 23.46 14.08
CA GLU A 191 4.13 24.77 14.13
C GLU A 191 4.02 25.54 12.82
N GLY A 192 3.92 24.83 11.69
CA GLY A 192 3.87 25.38 10.34
C GLY A 192 2.50 25.24 9.66
N ASP A 193 1.68 24.28 10.10
CA ASP A 193 0.43 23.86 9.46
C ASP A 193 -0.59 25.00 9.33
N GLU A 194 -0.93 25.35 8.08
CA GLU A 194 -1.87 26.41 7.74
C GLU A 194 -3.33 25.95 7.76
N PHE A 195 -3.58 24.65 7.83
CA PHE A 195 -4.93 24.06 7.86
C PHE A 195 -5.52 24.04 9.27
N ILE A 196 -4.70 24.20 10.32
CA ILE A 196 -5.19 24.27 11.70
C ILE A 196 -5.45 25.71 12.14
N LYS A 197 -6.53 25.90 12.91
CA LYS A 197 -6.94 27.22 13.42
C LYS A 197 -5.85 27.99 14.14
N LYS A 198 -5.03 27.28 14.93
CA LYS A 198 -3.96 27.82 15.74
C LYS A 198 -2.76 26.89 15.74
N LYS A 199 -1.66 27.40 15.17
CA LYS A 199 -0.34 26.78 15.21
C LYS A 199 0.15 26.61 16.65
N TYR A 200 0.72 25.46 16.95
CA TYR A 200 1.19 25.10 18.29
C TYR A 200 2.43 24.19 18.25
N SER A 201 3.16 24.14 19.36
CA SER A 201 4.34 23.30 19.58
C SER A 201 4.26 22.63 20.95
N VAL A 202 5.22 21.76 21.23
CA VAL A 202 5.41 21.16 22.56
C VAL A 202 5.49 22.23 23.66
N LYS A 203 6.05 23.42 23.35
CA LYS A 203 6.19 24.53 24.32
C LYS A 203 4.88 25.27 24.60
N ASN A 204 3.86 25.16 23.74
CA ASN A 204 2.61 25.91 23.88
C ASN A 204 1.36 25.06 23.55
N ILE A 205 1.39 23.78 23.94
CA ILE A 205 0.35 22.77 23.71
C ILE A 205 -1.08 23.24 24.06
N LYS A 206 -1.23 24.15 25.04
CA LYS A 206 -2.52 24.73 25.43
C LYS A 206 -3.26 25.39 24.25
N LYS A 207 -2.55 25.87 23.22
CA LYS A 207 -3.16 26.42 21.99
C LYS A 207 -3.97 25.41 21.19
N LYS A 208 -3.75 24.10 21.39
CA LYS A 208 -4.55 23.02 20.75
C LYS A 208 -6.05 23.14 21.06
N ILE A 209 -6.42 23.78 22.17
CA ILE A 209 -7.83 24.01 22.55
C ILE A 209 -8.60 24.83 21.50
N PHE A 210 -7.91 25.74 20.79
CA PHE A 210 -8.54 26.53 19.72
C PHE A 210 -8.83 25.66 18.49
N ASN A 211 -7.96 24.70 18.18
CA ASN A 211 -8.19 23.73 17.09
C ASN A 211 -9.37 22.81 17.42
N LYS A 212 -9.47 22.37 18.68
CA LYS A 212 -10.63 21.60 19.15
C LYS A 212 -11.94 22.39 19.01
N ALA A 213 -11.93 23.66 19.41
CA ALA A 213 -13.11 24.53 19.27
C ALA A 213 -13.56 24.69 17.82
N ASP A 214 -12.59 24.81 16.90
CA ASP A 214 -12.84 24.97 15.47
C ASP A 214 -13.51 23.73 14.87
N ILE A 215 -12.96 22.53 15.13
CA ILE A 215 -13.55 21.25 14.70
C ILE A 215 -14.95 21.04 15.28
N LEU A 216 -15.16 21.33 16.57
CA LEU A 216 -16.48 21.22 17.19
C LEU A 216 -17.49 22.14 16.50
N LYS A 217 -17.09 23.37 16.20
CA LYS A 217 -17.94 24.32 15.49
C LYS A 217 -18.27 23.85 14.07
N GLU A 218 -17.27 23.39 13.32
CA GLU A 218 -17.45 22.85 11.97
C GLU A 218 -18.38 21.63 11.97
N SER A 219 -18.28 20.81 13.01
CA SER A 219 -19.13 19.62 13.21
C SER A 219 -20.48 19.92 13.86
N SER A 220 -20.82 21.19 14.07
CA SER A 220 -22.07 21.62 14.75
C SER A 220 -22.25 21.04 16.17
N LEU A 221 -21.14 20.78 16.88
CA LEU A 221 -21.13 20.30 18.26
C LEU A 221 -20.89 21.43 19.27
N PRO A 222 -21.40 21.31 20.52
CA PRO A 222 -21.15 22.28 21.58
C PRO A 222 -19.66 22.46 21.87
N SER A 223 -19.19 23.70 22.01
CA SER A 223 -17.78 24.03 22.25
C SER A 223 -17.54 24.83 23.54
N ASP A 224 -18.58 25.00 24.34
CA ASP A 224 -18.63 25.67 25.64
C ASP A 224 -17.81 24.90 26.69
N ARG A 225 -17.89 23.57 26.70
CA ARG A 225 -17.17 22.70 27.64
C ARG A 225 -15.91 22.04 27.06
N LYS A 226 -15.34 22.62 25.99
CA LYS A 226 -14.19 22.06 25.26
C LYS A 226 -12.95 21.77 26.10
N GLU A 227 -12.78 22.42 27.24
CA GLU A 227 -11.63 22.20 28.14
C GLU A 227 -11.74 20.89 28.94
N VAL A 228 -12.96 20.38 29.14
CA VAL A 228 -13.23 19.26 30.06
C VAL A 228 -13.79 18.04 29.33
N VAL A 229 -14.68 18.25 28.35
CA VAL A 229 -15.32 17.16 27.60
C VAL A 229 -14.36 16.62 26.55
N PRO A 230 -13.91 15.36 26.57
CA PRO A 230 -13.01 14.80 25.57
C PRO A 230 -13.65 14.74 24.18
N LEU A 231 -12.83 14.88 23.14
CA LEU A 231 -13.24 14.74 21.74
C LEU A 231 -12.48 13.56 21.12
N ILE A 232 -13.20 12.59 20.60
CA ILE A 232 -12.68 11.47 19.83
C ILE A 232 -12.86 11.80 18.34
N GLY A 233 -11.77 11.81 17.58
CA GLY A 233 -11.78 11.99 16.13
C GLY A 233 -11.52 10.67 15.43
N ILE A 234 -12.40 10.26 14.52
CA ILE A 234 -12.24 9.03 13.73
C ILE A 234 -12.18 9.44 12.26
N ILE A 235 -11.06 9.18 11.61
CA ILE A 235 -10.85 9.45 10.18
C ILE A 235 -10.53 8.12 9.50
N SER A 236 -11.51 7.55 8.80
CA SER A 236 -11.34 6.24 8.18
C SER A 236 -12.36 5.98 7.06
N ARG A 237 -12.04 5.08 6.14
CA ARG A 237 -13.01 4.50 5.19
C ARG A 237 -13.99 3.60 5.95
N LEU A 238 -15.26 3.59 5.52
CA LEU A 238 -16.25 2.64 6.02
C LEU A 238 -15.96 1.24 5.46
N ALA A 239 -15.16 0.45 6.17
CA ALA A 239 -14.87 -0.93 5.81
C ALA A 239 -14.73 -1.78 7.09
N GLU A 240 -15.18 -3.05 7.06
CA GLU A 240 -15.17 -3.96 8.23
C GLU A 240 -13.78 -4.05 8.89
N GLN A 241 -12.72 -4.14 8.06
CA GLN A 241 -11.31 -4.14 8.46
C GLN A 241 -10.82 -2.88 9.22
N LYS A 242 -11.67 -1.87 9.43
CA LYS A 242 -11.38 -0.66 10.20
C LYS A 242 -12.02 -0.65 11.59
N GLY A 243 -12.62 -1.76 12.01
CA GLY A 243 -13.10 -1.95 13.38
C GLY A 243 -14.41 -1.21 13.69
N PHE A 244 -15.22 -0.90 12.68
CA PHE A 244 -16.53 -0.29 12.90
C PHE A 244 -17.49 -1.20 13.67
N ASP A 245 -17.34 -2.53 13.55
CA ASP A 245 -18.09 -3.48 14.36
C ASP A 245 -17.77 -3.33 15.85
N LEU A 246 -16.50 -3.03 16.19
CA LEU A 246 -16.10 -2.74 17.57
C LEU A 246 -16.75 -1.46 18.06
N ILE A 247 -16.68 -0.39 17.26
CA ILE A 247 -17.35 0.89 17.60
C ILE A 247 -18.84 0.66 17.81
N LYS A 248 -19.51 -0.03 16.88
CA LYS A 248 -20.93 -0.36 16.98
C LYS A 248 -21.24 -1.15 18.24
N SER A 249 -20.38 -2.10 18.63
CA SER A 249 -20.59 -2.93 19.82
C SER A 249 -20.47 -2.15 21.13
N CYS A 250 -19.69 -1.07 21.17
CA CYS A 250 -19.45 -0.29 22.39
C CYS A 250 -20.03 1.13 22.35
N ILE A 251 -20.68 1.56 21.27
CA ILE A 251 -21.11 2.97 21.12
C ILE A 251 -22.11 3.39 22.19
N GLU A 252 -23.02 2.51 22.61
CA GLU A 252 -23.99 2.84 23.67
C GLU A 252 -23.31 3.10 25.01
N GLU A 253 -22.36 2.23 25.39
CA GLU A 253 -21.53 2.42 26.58
C GLU A 253 -20.65 3.67 26.45
N LEU A 254 -20.04 3.89 25.28
CA LEU A 254 -19.18 5.04 25.02
C LEU A 254 -19.97 6.36 25.13
N MET A 255 -21.21 6.38 24.66
CA MET A 255 -22.11 7.54 24.74
C MET A 255 -22.72 7.74 26.14
N SER A 256 -22.53 6.81 27.07
CA SER A 256 -22.87 7.03 28.49
C SER A 256 -21.89 7.96 29.20
N PHE A 257 -20.69 8.14 28.63
CA PHE A 257 -19.71 9.12 29.12
C PHE A 257 -19.99 10.52 28.56
N ASP A 258 -19.60 11.55 29.32
CA ASP A 258 -19.65 12.95 28.89
C ASP A 258 -18.50 13.23 27.89
N LEU A 259 -18.68 12.79 26.64
CA LEU A 259 -17.71 12.90 25.55
C LEU A 259 -18.36 13.31 24.23
N GLN A 260 -17.52 13.67 23.26
CA GLN A 260 -17.93 14.01 21.90
C GLN A 260 -17.17 13.15 20.88
N ILE A 261 -17.83 12.79 19.79
CA ILE A 261 -17.24 12.01 18.70
C ILE A 261 -17.46 12.77 17.38
N VAL A 262 -16.40 12.92 16.60
CA VAL A 262 -16.47 13.41 15.22
C VAL A 262 -15.95 12.31 14.30
N TYR A 263 -16.78 11.96 13.32
CA TYR A 263 -16.44 10.98 12.30
C TYR A 263 -16.30 11.66 10.94
N SER A 264 -15.17 11.42 10.28
CA SER A 264 -14.93 11.85 8.90
C SER A 264 -14.61 10.61 8.06
N TRP A 265 -15.34 10.46 6.95
CA TRP A 265 -15.14 9.37 6.00
C TRP A 265 -14.90 9.90 4.60
N TYR A 266 -14.17 9.12 3.82
CA TYR A 266 -14.06 9.29 2.38
C TYR A 266 -14.24 7.92 1.72
N GLY A 267 -14.95 7.89 0.59
CA GLY A 267 -15.25 6.66 -0.16
C GLY A 267 -16.70 6.21 0.01
N GLY A 268 -17.51 6.49 -1.01
CA GLY A 268 -18.80 5.88 -1.33
C GLY A 268 -18.80 5.48 -2.79
#